data_AF-A0A1B2G2N6-F1
#
_entry.id   AF-A0A1B2G2N6-F1
#
_cell.length_a   1.000
_cell.length_b   1.000
_cell.length_c   1.000
_cell.angle_alpha   90.00
_cell.angle_beta   90.00
_cell.angle_gamma   90.00
#
_symmetry.space_group_name_H-M   'P 1'
#
loop_
_entity.id
_entity.type
_entity.pdbx_description
1 polymer ?
#
loop_
_entity_poly.entity_id
_entity_poly.type
_entity_poly.pdbx_seq_one_letter_code
_entity_poly.pdbx_strand_id
1 'polypeptide(L)'
;MVLINIRQLNRKSFTLSNVLSFLEDPRYPSVGPHLFLLGFIGLWQSKQSKFKQYLFYITISFFLSQYLKCVIKFHHGDLKLILQYAPFHLGIIKACFFQKDYKKWEQIIDYISSVEREEIEDGDKKKMEIINEYLKRSRRVTYFFWGLAFFSNFTIFSEPYQKNQTNINGTTE
;
A
#
# COMPACT_ATOMS: atom_id res chain seq x y z
N MET A 1 31.88 -24.33 18.74
CA MET A 1 32.01 -23.63 17.45
C MET A 1 31.26 -24.44 16.40
N VAL A 2 29.96 -24.17 16.22
CA VAL A 2 29.08 -24.94 15.33
C VAL A 2 29.14 -24.29 13.96
N LEU A 3 29.79 -24.96 13.01
CA LEU A 3 29.79 -24.58 11.60
C LEU A 3 28.39 -24.84 11.03
N ILE A 4 27.55 -23.80 10.98
CA ILE A 4 26.27 -23.86 10.28
C ILE A 4 26.56 -24.00 8.78
N ASN A 5 26.17 -25.14 8.23
CA ASN A 5 26.38 -25.55 6.85
C ASN A 5 25.52 -24.70 5.90
N ILE A 6 26.16 -23.76 5.19
CA ILE A 6 25.55 -22.77 4.28
C ILE A 6 24.82 -23.42 3.07
N ARG A 7 24.92 -24.75 2.88
CA ARG A 7 24.34 -25.46 1.74
C ARG A 7 22.84 -25.80 1.81
N GLN A 8 22.16 -25.62 2.95
CA GLN A 8 20.70 -25.89 3.05
C GLN A 8 19.79 -24.72 2.65
N LEU A 9 20.35 -23.56 2.29
CA LEU A 9 19.56 -22.36 1.95
C LEU A 9 19.07 -22.31 0.50
N ASN A 10 19.29 -23.33 -0.32
CA ASN A 10 19.01 -23.28 -1.76
C ASN A 10 17.95 -24.30 -2.22
N ARG A 11 16.67 -23.90 -2.12
CA ARG A 11 15.53 -24.21 -3.04
C ARG A 11 14.19 -23.99 -2.32
N LYS A 12 13.89 -22.78 -1.85
CA LYS A 12 12.48 -22.36 -1.79
C LYS A 12 12.13 -21.86 -3.18
N SER A 13 11.37 -22.66 -3.92
CA SER A 13 10.72 -22.25 -5.16
C SER A 13 10.10 -20.86 -4.96
N PHE A 14 10.49 -19.87 -5.78
CA PHE A 14 9.84 -18.57 -5.88
C PHE A 14 8.47 -18.74 -6.54
N THR A 15 7.55 -19.43 -5.86
CA THR A 15 6.16 -19.49 -6.28
C THR A 15 5.46 -18.24 -5.76
N LEU A 16 4.59 -17.61 -6.56
CA LEU A 16 3.81 -16.44 -6.12
C LEU A 16 3.11 -16.69 -4.78
N SER A 17 2.64 -17.91 -4.54
CA SER A 17 2.06 -18.33 -3.25
C SER A 17 3.00 -18.19 -2.05
N ASN A 18 4.31 -18.38 -2.22
CA ASN A 18 5.31 -18.25 -1.15
C ASN A 18 5.66 -16.78 -0.87
N VAL A 19 5.55 -15.91 -1.87
CA VAL A 19 5.70 -14.47 -1.67
C VAL A 19 4.45 -13.92 -1.00
N LEU A 20 3.26 -14.35 -1.43
CA LEU A 20 1.98 -13.96 -0.84
C LEU A 20 1.84 -14.42 0.61
N SER A 21 2.33 -15.62 0.96
CA SER A 21 2.31 -16.08 2.37
C SER A 21 3.24 -15.28 3.28
N PHE A 22 4.27 -14.61 2.75
CA PHE A 22 5.11 -13.70 3.53
C PHE A 22 4.39 -12.40 3.90
N LEU A 23 3.40 -11.99 3.12
CA LEU A 23 2.55 -10.83 3.42
C LEU A 23 1.51 -11.13 4.51
N GLU A 24 1.35 -12.39 4.91
CA GLU A 24 0.35 -12.82 5.89
C GLU A 24 0.95 -12.78 7.30
N ASP A 25 0.33 -12.02 8.21
CA ASP A 25 0.66 -12.03 9.64
C ASP A 25 -0.43 -12.81 10.39
N PRO A 26 -0.10 -13.89 11.12
CA PRO A 26 -1.08 -14.62 11.93
C PRO A 26 -1.74 -13.76 13.02
N ARG A 27 -1.14 -12.63 13.40
CA ARG A 27 -1.77 -11.66 14.32
C ARG A 27 -2.95 -10.93 13.69
N TYR A 28 -2.97 -10.80 12.37
CA TYR A 28 -3.96 -10.05 11.62
C TYR A 28 -4.53 -10.92 10.48
N PRO A 29 -5.43 -11.88 10.78
CA PRO A 29 -5.83 -12.92 9.83
C PRO A 29 -6.42 -12.40 8.52
N SER A 30 -7.28 -11.39 8.57
CA SER A 30 -7.94 -10.82 7.38
C SER A 30 -7.16 -9.67 6.72
N VAL A 31 -6.61 -8.77 7.53
CA VAL A 31 -5.98 -7.52 7.07
C VAL A 31 -4.45 -7.59 6.94
N GLY A 32 -3.82 -8.71 7.30
CA GLY A 32 -2.36 -8.89 7.30
C GLY A 32 -1.67 -8.38 6.03
N PRO A 33 -2.06 -8.84 4.82
CA PRO A 33 -1.45 -8.38 3.59
C PRO A 33 -1.59 -6.88 3.34
N HIS A 34 -2.72 -6.31 3.76
CA HIS A 34 -2.98 -4.88 3.63
C HIS A 34 -2.09 -4.06 4.57
N LEU A 35 -1.95 -4.48 5.83
CA LEU A 35 -1.10 -3.83 6.83
C LEU A 35 0.38 -3.92 6.47
N PHE A 36 0.82 -5.07 5.95
CA PHE A 36 2.19 -5.25 5.47
C PHE A 36 2.52 -4.23 4.37
N LEU A 37 1.65 -4.12 3.36
CA LEU A 37 1.86 -3.20 2.23
C LEU A 37 1.78 -1.73 2.65
N LEU A 38 0.86 -1.38 3.56
CA LEU A 38 0.85 -0.06 4.17
C LEU A 38 2.13 0.24 4.97
N GLY A 39 2.69 -0.77 5.66
CA GLY A 39 3.95 -0.62 6.40
C GLY A 39 5.16 -0.48 5.49
N PHE A 40 5.14 -1.14 4.33
CA PHE A 40 6.13 -0.99 3.27
C PHE A 40 6.16 0.46 2.75
N ILE A 41 4.98 1.03 2.48
CA ILE A 41 4.84 2.45 2.05
C ILE A 41 5.13 3.43 3.19
N GLY A 42 5.17 2.96 4.43
CA GLY A 42 5.48 3.76 5.62
C GLY A 42 4.27 4.45 6.23
N LEU A 43 3.05 4.08 5.82
CA LEU A 43 1.80 4.57 6.41
C LEU A 43 1.41 3.80 7.67
N TRP A 44 1.74 2.51 7.76
CA TRP A 44 1.40 1.67 8.91
C TRP A 44 2.64 1.31 9.73
N GLN A 45 2.83 1.96 10.89
CA GLN A 45 3.97 1.64 11.74
C GLN A 45 3.71 1.98 13.21
N SER A 46 3.64 0.95 14.05
CA SER A 46 3.45 1.08 15.51
C SER A 46 4.58 1.87 16.18
N LYS A 47 5.80 1.80 15.65
CA LYS A 47 6.92 2.70 15.98
C LYS A 47 7.40 3.41 14.72
N GLN A 48 6.87 4.60 14.46
CA GLN A 48 7.31 5.40 13.31
C GLN A 48 8.80 5.72 13.45
N SER A 49 9.59 5.22 12.49
CA SER A 49 10.97 5.69 12.33
C SER A 49 10.91 7.17 11.95
N LYS A 50 11.62 8.02 12.71
CA LYS A 50 11.68 9.47 12.46
C LYS A 50 12.00 9.80 10.99
N PHE A 51 12.78 8.94 10.33
CA PHE A 51 13.11 9.06 8.91
C PHE A 51 11.88 8.95 7.99
N LYS A 52 11.03 7.94 8.18
CA LYS A 52 9.83 7.76 7.36
C LYS A 52 8.81 8.88 7.56
N GLN A 53 8.70 9.36 8.79
CA GLN A 53 7.84 10.50 9.12
C GLN A 53 8.33 11.79 8.44
N TYR A 54 9.65 12.00 8.41
CA TYR A 54 10.25 13.12 7.68
C TYR A 54 9.99 13.04 6.17
N LEU A 55 10.16 11.86 5.55
CA LEU A 55 9.81 11.65 4.14
C LEU A 55 8.34 11.94 3.84
N PHE A 56 7.45 11.55 4.74
CA PHE A 56 6.01 11.84 4.61
C PHE A 56 5.73 13.34 4.62
N TYR A 57 6.32 14.10 5.55
CA TYR A 57 6.15 15.56 5.59
C TYR A 57 6.78 16.27 4.39
N ILE A 58 7.93 15.81 3.89
CA ILE A 58 8.50 16.31 2.62
C ILE A 58 7.52 16.11 1.48
N THR A 59 6.95 14.91 1.37
CA THR A 59 5.99 14.58 0.30
C THR A 59 4.74 15.47 0.37
N ILE A 60 4.19 15.70 1.57
CA ILE A 60 3.06 16.62 1.78
C ILE A 60 3.45 18.05 1.39
N SER A 61 4.64 18.50 1.79
CA SER A 61 5.11 19.87 1.51
C SER A 61 5.30 20.10 0.01
N PHE A 62 5.89 19.12 -0.68
CA PHE A 62 6.00 19.13 -2.14
C PHE A 62 4.63 19.19 -2.80
N PHE A 63 3.68 18.39 -2.33
CA PHE A 63 2.31 18.41 -2.82
C PHE A 63 1.64 19.78 -2.61
N LEU A 64 1.71 20.37 -1.42
CA LEU A 64 1.14 21.68 -1.12
C LEU A 64 1.74 22.79 -1.99
N SER A 65 3.03 22.69 -2.33
CA SER A 65 3.70 23.65 -3.22
C SER A 65 3.08 23.72 -4.62
N GLN A 66 2.57 22.59 -5.14
CA GLN A 66 1.90 22.55 -6.45
C GLN A 66 0.58 23.33 -6.43
N TYR A 67 -0.17 23.24 -5.33
CA TYR A 67 -1.41 24.00 -5.15
C TYR A 67 -1.13 25.49 -4.99
N LEU A 68 -0.12 25.85 -4.19
CA LEU A 68 0.29 27.25 -4.02
C LEU A 68 0.71 27.87 -5.36
N LYS A 69 1.48 27.14 -6.18
CA LYS A 69 1.85 27.57 -7.53
C LYS A 69 0.62 27.83 -8.40
N CYS A 70 -0.35 26.92 -8.38
CA CYS A 70 -1.59 27.06 -9.14
C CYS A 70 -2.44 28.26 -8.68
N VAL A 71 -2.51 28.52 -7.37
CA VAL A 71 -3.28 29.65 -6.82
C VAL A 71 -2.62 31.00 -7.16
N ILE A 72 -1.29 31.09 -7.07
CA ILE A 72 -0.57 32.36 -7.29
C ILE A 72 -0.47 32.71 -8.78
N LYS A 73 -0.17 31.74 -9.64
CA LYS A 73 0.12 31.98 -11.08
C LYS A 73 -1.00 31.59 -12.04
N PHE A 74 -2.14 31.11 -11.52
CA PHE A 74 -3.36 30.68 -12.24
C PHE A 74 -3.20 30.42 -13.75
N HIS A 75 -2.44 29.37 -14.10
CA HIS A 75 -2.27 28.92 -15.47
C HIS A 75 -3.20 27.73 -15.76
N HIS A 76 -3.95 27.78 -16.86
CA HIS A 76 -4.86 26.70 -17.28
C HIS A 76 -4.15 25.33 -17.43
N GLY A 77 -2.89 25.31 -17.85
CA GLY A 77 -2.09 24.09 -17.97
C GLY A 77 -1.79 23.42 -16.62
N ASP A 78 -1.47 24.21 -15.60
CA ASP A 78 -1.21 23.70 -14.24
C ASP A 78 -2.49 23.11 -13.61
N LEU A 79 -3.65 23.73 -13.86
CA LEU A 79 -4.95 23.22 -13.38
C LEU A 79 -5.33 21.88 -14.02
N LYS A 80 -5.10 21.74 -15.33
CA LYS A 80 -5.35 20.47 -16.05
C LYS A 80 -4.47 19.35 -15.50
N LEU A 81 -3.22 19.66 -15.16
CA LEU A 81 -2.28 18.70 -14.57
C LEU A 81 -2.76 18.20 -13.19
N ILE A 82 -3.19 19.12 -12.31
CA ILE A 82 -3.76 18.77 -10.99
C ILE A 82 -5.00 17.90 -11.15
N LEU A 83 -5.87 18.21 -12.11
CA LEU A 83 -7.08 17.42 -12.35
C LEU A 83 -6.77 16.02 -12.90
N GLN A 84 -5.79 15.91 -13.81
CA GLN A 84 -5.34 14.63 -14.36
C GLN A 84 -4.81 13.69 -13.27
N TYR A 85 -4.12 14.24 -12.26
CA TYR A 85 -3.55 13.48 -11.14
C TYR A 85 -4.40 13.57 -9.85
N ALA A 86 -5.65 14.02 -9.94
CA ALA A 86 -6.55 14.17 -8.80
C ALA A 86 -6.68 12.91 -7.91
N PRO A 87 -6.75 11.66 -8.45
CA PRO A 87 -6.80 10.47 -7.61
C PRO A 87 -5.59 10.32 -6.66
N PHE A 88 -4.40 10.70 -7.13
CA PHE A 88 -3.17 10.67 -6.31
C PHE A 88 -3.24 11.69 -5.18
N HIS A 89 -3.75 12.88 -5.49
CA HIS A 89 -3.95 13.97 -4.55
C HIS A 89 -4.96 13.61 -3.44
N LEU A 90 -6.06 12.95 -3.81
CA LEU A 90 -7.01 12.39 -2.85
C LEU A 90 -6.37 11.32 -1.95
N GLY A 91 -5.44 10.52 -2.48
CA GLY A 91 -4.65 9.56 -1.72
C GLY A 91 -3.82 10.20 -0.60
N ILE A 92 -3.18 11.34 -0.89
CA ILE A 92 -2.38 12.08 0.11
C ILE A 92 -3.27 12.61 1.23
N ILE A 93 -4.43 13.18 0.90
CA ILE A 93 -5.39 13.67 1.90
C ILE A 93 -5.86 12.52 2.80
N LYS A 94 -6.23 11.38 2.21
CA LYS A 94 -6.59 10.16 2.96
C LYS A 94 -5.45 9.69 3.87
N ALA A 95 -4.21 9.71 3.39
CA ALA A 95 -3.04 9.37 4.19
C ALA A 95 -2.85 10.33 5.38
N CYS A 96 -3.09 11.63 5.20
CA CYS A 96 -3.06 12.60 6.30
C CYS A 96 -4.11 12.31 7.37
N PHE A 97 -5.35 12.02 6.98
CA PHE A 97 -6.42 11.65 7.92
C PHE A 97 -6.11 10.33 8.64
N PHE A 98 -5.61 9.34 7.90
CA PHE A 98 -5.19 8.06 8.46
C PHE A 98 -4.09 8.24 9.52
N GLN A 99 -3.07 9.07 9.23
CA GLN A 99 -2.00 9.39 10.17
C GLN A 99 -2.50 10.15 11.40
N LYS A 100 -3.39 11.12 11.22
CA LYS A 100 -3.97 11.91 12.31
C LYS A 100 -4.71 11.02 13.32
N ASP A 101 -5.51 10.09 12.82
CA ASP A 101 -6.32 9.19 13.64
C ASP A 101 -5.70 7.79 13.78
N TYR A 102 -4.39 7.65 13.56
CA TYR A 102 -3.69 6.36 13.51
C TYR A 102 -4.01 5.45 14.70
N LYS A 103 -3.97 5.99 15.92
CA LYS A 103 -4.24 5.20 17.14
C LYS A 103 -5.66 4.63 17.19
N LYS A 104 -6.64 5.35 16.65
CA LYS A 104 -8.03 4.86 16.58
C LYS A 104 -8.13 3.74 15.56
N TRP A 105 -7.47 3.89 14.41
CA TRP A 105 -7.40 2.84 13.40
C TRP A 105 -6.70 1.59 13.92
N GLU A 106 -5.59 1.75 14.65
CA GLU A 106 -4.87 0.67 15.33
C GLU A 106 -5.79 -0.08 16.30
N GLN A 107 -6.51 0.62 17.17
CA GLN A 107 -7.47 0.00 18.10
C GLN A 107 -8.59 -0.77 17.40
N ILE A 108 -9.17 -0.21 16.33
CA ILE A 108 -10.24 -0.87 15.58
C ILE A 108 -9.72 -2.15 14.90
N ILE A 109 -8.54 -2.06 14.28
CA ILE A 109 -7.91 -3.19 13.59
C ILE A 109 -7.54 -4.29 14.60
N ASP A 110 -6.99 -3.91 15.76
CA ASP A 110 -6.66 -4.85 16.83
C ASP A 110 -7.91 -5.55 17.38
N TYR A 111 -9.00 -4.82 17.58
CA TYR A 111 -10.28 -5.37 18.03
C TYR A 111 -10.88 -6.36 17.02
N ILE A 112 -10.94 -5.99 15.73
CA ILE A 112 -11.44 -6.90 14.69
C ILE A 112 -10.57 -8.16 14.65
N SER A 113 -9.25 -7.99 14.72
CA SER A 113 -8.31 -9.11 14.65
C SER A 113 -8.34 -9.99 15.91
N SER A 114 -8.67 -9.45 17.08
CA SER A 114 -8.84 -10.26 18.29
C SER A 114 -10.06 -11.17 18.18
N VAL A 115 -11.19 -10.62 17.72
CA VAL A 115 -12.41 -11.40 17.48
C VAL A 115 -12.15 -12.50 16.42
N GLU A 116 -11.45 -12.17 15.33
CA GLU A 116 -11.08 -13.17 14.32
C GLU A 116 -10.22 -14.30 14.91
N ARG A 117 -9.28 -14.00 15.81
CA ARG A 117 -8.45 -15.03 16.45
C ARG A 117 -9.24 -15.88 17.43
N GLU A 118 -10.10 -15.28 18.25
CA GLU A 118 -10.95 -16.00 19.21
C GLU A 118 -11.86 -17.00 18.50
N GLU A 119 -12.47 -16.61 17.38
CA GLU A 119 -13.33 -17.50 16.59
C GLU A 119 -12.53 -18.61 15.86
N ILE A 120 -11.25 -18.37 15.54
CA ILE A 120 -10.35 -19.41 15.02
C ILE A 120 -9.96 -20.40 16.13
N GLU A 121 -9.74 -19.91 17.35
CA GLU A 121 -9.37 -20.72 18.52
C GLU A 121 -10.52 -21.56 19.06
N ASP A 122 -11.78 -21.10 18.94
CA ASP A 122 -13.01 -21.82 19.35
C ASP A 122 -13.15 -23.19 18.65
N GLY A 123 -12.56 -23.35 17.46
CA GLY A 123 -12.37 -24.66 16.83
C GLY A 123 -13.66 -25.35 16.32
N ASP A 124 -14.80 -24.67 16.34
CA ASP A 124 -16.04 -25.18 15.74
C ASP A 124 -15.87 -25.34 14.23
N LYS A 125 -15.99 -26.58 13.76
CA LYS A 125 -15.78 -26.95 12.35
C LYS A 125 -16.68 -26.17 11.38
N LYS A 126 -17.93 -25.86 11.77
CA LYS A 126 -18.85 -25.10 10.89
C LYS A 126 -18.46 -23.63 10.80
N LYS A 127 -18.08 -23.02 11.93
CA LYS A 127 -17.61 -21.64 11.95
C LYS A 127 -16.27 -21.50 11.21
N MET A 128 -15.38 -22.47 11.37
CA MET A 128 -14.07 -22.46 10.74
C MET A 128 -14.14 -22.47 9.21
N GLU A 129 -15.12 -23.18 8.63
CA GLU A 129 -15.36 -23.13 7.18
C GLU A 129 -15.73 -21.71 6.72
N ILE A 130 -16.69 -21.08 7.41
CA ILE A 130 -17.14 -19.71 7.11
C ILE A 130 -16.00 -18.70 7.24
N ILE A 131 -15.24 -18.78 8.33
CA ILE A 131 -14.10 -17.89 8.60
C ILE A 131 -13.04 -18.05 7.50
N ASN A 132 -12.71 -19.28 7.12
CA ASN A 132 -11.73 -19.53 6.06
C ASN A 132 -12.17 -18.95 4.72
N GLU A 133 -13.45 -19.09 4.35
CA GLU A 133 -13.97 -18.46 3.13
C GLU A 133 -13.90 -16.94 3.19
N TYR A 134 -14.30 -16.35 4.31
CA TYR A 134 -14.20 -14.92 4.56
C TYR A 134 -12.75 -14.40 4.43
N LEU A 135 -11.80 -15.04 5.11
CA LEU A 135 -10.38 -14.67 5.06
C LEU A 135 -9.82 -14.80 3.65
N LYS A 136 -10.12 -15.90 2.96
CA LYS A 136 -9.70 -16.13 1.57
C LYS A 136 -10.23 -15.06 0.63
N ARG A 137 -11.50 -14.64 0.82
CA ARG A 137 -12.11 -13.57 0.05
C ARG A 137 -11.45 -12.23 0.34
N SER A 138 -11.25 -11.87 1.61
CA SER A 138 -10.60 -10.61 2.02
C SER A 138 -9.20 -10.48 1.41
N ARG A 139 -8.40 -11.54 1.50
CA ARG A 139 -7.04 -11.57 0.94
C ARG A 139 -7.02 -11.44 -0.58
N ARG A 140 -7.92 -12.14 -1.28
CA ARG A 140 -8.03 -12.02 -2.75
C ARG A 140 -8.34 -10.59 -3.19
N VAL A 141 -9.28 -9.94 -2.52
CA VAL A 141 -9.64 -8.54 -2.80
C VAL A 141 -8.44 -7.63 -2.55
N THR A 142 -7.74 -7.83 -1.43
CA THR A 142 -6.55 -7.05 -1.08
C THR A 142 -5.43 -7.19 -2.12
N TYR A 143 -5.09 -8.41 -2.52
CA TYR A 143 -4.07 -8.63 -3.55
C TYR A 143 -4.45 -8.05 -4.90
N PHE A 144 -5.72 -8.18 -5.30
CA PHE A 144 -6.19 -7.61 -6.54
C PHE A 144 -6.13 -6.07 -6.53
N PHE A 145 -6.57 -5.45 -5.44
CA PHE A 145 -6.47 -4.00 -5.24
C PHE A 145 -5.02 -3.52 -5.35
N TRP A 146 -4.10 -4.16 -4.64
CA TRP A 146 -2.68 -3.76 -4.65
C TRP A 146 -1.99 -4.03 -5.98
N GLY A 147 -2.39 -5.09 -6.69
CA GLY A 147 -1.96 -5.33 -8.08
C GLY A 147 -2.38 -4.18 -9.00
N LEU A 148 -3.66 -3.79 -8.96
CA LEU A 148 -4.15 -2.65 -9.74
C LEU A 148 -3.46 -1.33 -9.37
N ALA A 149 -3.24 -1.09 -8.08
CA ALA A 149 -2.53 0.08 -7.60
C ALA A 149 -1.10 0.11 -8.17
N PHE A 150 -0.39 -1.02 -8.15
CA PHE A 150 0.95 -1.12 -8.73
C PHE A 150 0.96 -0.82 -10.23
N PHE A 151 0.07 -1.44 -11.01
CA PHE A 151 -0.04 -1.18 -12.46
C PHE A 151 -0.37 0.28 -12.75
N SER A 152 -1.30 0.88 -12.01
CA SER A 152 -1.69 2.28 -12.20
C SER A 152 -0.53 3.23 -11.95
N ASN A 153 0.25 3.00 -10.88
CA ASN A 153 1.43 3.79 -10.59
C ASN A 153 2.50 3.62 -11.68
N PHE A 154 2.72 2.39 -12.16
CA PHE A 154 3.66 2.11 -13.24
C PHE A 154 3.30 2.88 -14.52
N THR A 155 2.02 2.88 -14.91
CA THR A 155 1.54 3.66 -16.06
C THR A 155 1.83 5.15 -15.91
N ILE A 156 1.51 5.75 -14.75
CA ILE A 156 1.76 7.17 -14.48
C ILE A 156 3.24 7.52 -14.59
N PHE A 157 4.14 6.69 -14.02
CA PHE A 157 5.57 6.93 -14.13
C PHE A 157 6.11 6.75 -15.55
N SER A 158 5.51 5.87 -16.35
CA SER A 158 5.90 5.63 -17.75
C SER A 158 5.41 6.69 -18.74
N GLU A 159 4.30 7.38 -18.43
CA GLU A 159 3.66 8.39 -19.28
C GLU A 159 4.61 9.51 -19.75
N PRO A 160 5.42 10.17 -18.88
CA PRO A 160 6.34 11.21 -19.33
C PRO A 160 7.46 10.67 -20.22
N TYR A 161 7.93 9.43 -20.00
CA TYR A 161 8.94 8.81 -20.87
C TYR A 161 8.39 8.55 -22.27
N GLN A 162 7.15 8.05 -22.36
CA GLN A 162 6.48 7.84 -23.64
C GLN A 162 6.28 9.16 -24.39
N LYS A 163 5.77 10.20 -23.71
CA LYS A 163 5.58 11.53 -24.31
C LYS A 163 6.89 12.18 -24.77
N ASN A 164 7.98 11.97 -24.04
CA ASN A 164 9.28 12.47 -24.46
C ASN A 164 9.80 11.73 -25.70
N GLN A 165 9.61 10.42 -25.80
CA GLN A 165 9.98 9.66 -27.01
C GLN A 165 9.20 10.11 -28.26
N THR A 166 7.91 10.41 -28.13
CA THR A 166 7.11 10.91 -29.26
C THR A 166 7.50 12.32 -29.68
N ASN A 167 7.88 13.19 -28.73
CA ASN A 167 8.33 14.56 -29.03
C ASN A 167 9.71 14.63 -29.71
N ILE A 168 10.61 13.67 -29.43
CA ILE A 168 11.92 13.61 -30.12
C ILE A 168 11.75 13.11 -31.57
N ASN A 169 10.69 12.35 -31.85
CA ASN A 169 10.38 11.79 -33.18
C ASN A 169 9.41 12.65 -34.02
N GLY A 170 9.14 13.90 -33.63
CA GLY A 170 8.53 14.91 -34.52
C GLY A 170 7.14 14.58 -35.07
N THR A 171 6.33 13.77 -34.39
CA THR A 171 4.94 13.51 -34.80
C THR A 171 3.97 14.12 -33.78
N THR A 172 3.83 15.43 -33.87
CA THR A 172 2.62 16.14 -33.43
C THR A 172 1.68 16.24 -34.64
N GLU A 173 0.59 15.48 -34.61
CA GLU A 173 -0.66 15.88 -35.25
C GLU A 173 -1.63 16.37 -34.16
#